data_AF-A0A7G8GW25-F1
#
_entry.id   AF-A0A7G8GW25-F1
#
_cell.length_a   1.000
_cell.length_b   1.000
_cell.length_c   1.000
_cell.angle_alpha   90.00
_cell.angle_beta   90.00
_cell.angle_gamma   90.00
#
_symmetry.space_group_name_H-M   'P 1'
#
loop_
_entity.id
_entity.type
_entity.pdbx_description
1 polymer ?
#
loop_
_entity_poly.entity_id
_entity_poly.type
_entity_poly.pdbx_seq_one_letter_code
_entity_poly.pdbx_strand_id
1 'polypeptide(L)'
;MGLCRTPSGIAVGCRYVVWTLPASREIAPSIKPEGAYDIAFLARSCHQSGPVRGHDLAWGNGRLWLVNTLFNGLVTVEGNWSFVPQWQPPFISGWAAGDRCHLNGLALKEDGSAPAFVTALGETDTEHGWRENKANGGCLIHVPSGEVVLRGLSMPHSPRLYQDQLYVLDSGHGALLRVDPKSGEHNTVAHLPGFTRGLDFFAGYAFVGLSQIRETAVFGGLPIGERHQELKCGLAVVNLSNGSIDGLLWFQSGIEETFAVAVLPGWHNPAVIGPDTSTDASQTIWLVPQM
;
A
#
# COMPACT_ATOMS: atom_id res chain seq x y z
N MET A 1 -4.44 4.31 4.38
CA MET A 1 -5.34 3.26 3.85
C MET A 1 -4.48 2.21 3.18
N GLY A 2 -4.93 0.96 3.05
CA GLY A 2 -4.12 -0.10 2.41
C GLY A 2 -4.97 -1.20 1.80
N LEU A 3 -4.38 -2.03 0.94
CA LEU A 3 -5.06 -3.14 0.26
C LEU A 3 -4.08 -4.31 0.15
N CYS A 4 -4.52 -5.52 0.45
CA CYS A 4 -3.74 -6.72 0.17
C CYS A 4 -4.61 -7.90 -0.24
N ARG A 5 -4.02 -8.84 -0.96
CA ARG A 5 -4.59 -10.18 -1.19
C ARG A 5 -4.56 -10.97 0.12
N THR A 6 -5.54 -11.85 0.32
CA THR A 6 -5.58 -12.86 1.38
C THR A 6 -5.81 -14.24 0.74
N PRO A 7 -5.66 -15.36 1.46
CA PRO A 7 -5.89 -16.70 0.90
C PRO A 7 -7.31 -16.90 0.39
N SER A 8 -8.28 -16.14 0.90
CA SER A 8 -9.70 -16.26 0.58
C SER A 8 -10.26 -15.06 -0.17
N GLY A 9 -9.49 -14.00 -0.44
CA GLY A 9 -9.99 -12.80 -1.09
C GLY A 9 -9.04 -11.60 -0.95
N ILE A 10 -9.56 -10.47 -0.49
CA ILE A 10 -8.79 -9.25 -0.23
C ILE A 10 -9.14 -8.65 1.14
N ALA A 11 -8.22 -7.85 1.67
CA ALA A 11 -8.44 -7.02 2.84
C ALA A 11 -8.20 -5.54 2.50
N VAL A 12 -9.09 -4.66 2.97
CA VAL A 12 -9.07 -3.21 2.70
C VAL A 12 -9.01 -2.45 4.01
N GLY A 13 -7.92 -1.71 4.21
CA GLY A 13 -7.68 -0.87 5.38
C GLY A 13 -8.27 0.52 5.18
N CYS A 14 -9.29 0.85 5.95
CA CYS A 14 -9.96 2.15 5.97
C CYS A 14 -9.55 2.95 7.23
N ARG A 15 -10.14 4.13 7.41
CA ARG A 15 -9.77 5.04 8.49
C ARG A 15 -9.94 4.45 9.90
N TYR A 16 -10.99 3.68 10.14
CA TYR A 16 -11.35 3.13 11.46
C TYR A 16 -11.47 1.61 11.49
N VAL A 17 -11.49 0.98 10.32
CA VAL A 17 -11.79 -0.44 10.16
C VAL A 17 -10.88 -1.07 9.12
N VAL A 18 -10.67 -2.37 9.26
CA VAL A 18 -10.14 -3.21 8.17
C VAL A 18 -11.23 -4.15 7.71
N TRP A 19 -11.66 -4.00 6.46
CA TRP A 19 -12.64 -4.87 5.82
C TRP A 19 -11.99 -6.14 5.31
N THR A 20 -12.65 -7.28 5.54
CA THR A 20 -12.33 -8.55 4.88
C THR A 20 -13.39 -8.80 3.81
N LEU A 21 -12.92 -8.99 2.58
CA LEU A 21 -13.76 -9.26 1.43
C LEU A 21 -13.40 -10.63 0.83
N PRO A 22 -14.07 -11.72 1.24
CA PRO A 22 -13.91 -13.01 0.61
C PRO A 22 -14.28 -12.94 -0.88
N ALA A 23 -13.52 -13.66 -1.69
CA ALA A 23 -13.77 -13.86 -3.10
C ALA A 23 -14.88 -14.92 -3.31
N SER A 24 -15.76 -14.68 -4.27
CA SER A 24 -16.72 -15.66 -4.77
C SER A 24 -16.74 -15.63 -6.29
N ARG A 25 -16.43 -16.78 -6.88
CA ARG A 25 -16.54 -17.03 -8.33
C ARG A 25 -17.96 -17.40 -8.72
N GLU A 26 -18.65 -18.12 -7.83
CA GLU A 26 -19.99 -18.65 -8.08
C GLU A 26 -21.01 -17.53 -8.26
N ILE A 27 -20.89 -16.46 -7.48
CA ILE A 27 -21.85 -15.35 -7.55
C ILE A 27 -21.52 -14.33 -8.65
N ALA A 28 -20.26 -14.20 -9.06
CA ALA A 28 -19.81 -13.13 -9.94
C ALA A 28 -20.62 -13.03 -11.25
N PRO A 29 -20.94 -14.15 -11.95
CA PRO A 29 -21.77 -14.10 -13.16
C PRO A 29 -23.20 -13.60 -12.94
N SER A 30 -23.72 -13.68 -11.71
CA SER A 30 -25.08 -13.24 -11.36
C SER A 30 -25.17 -11.77 -10.93
N ILE A 31 -24.02 -11.11 -10.71
CA ILE A 31 -23.98 -9.69 -10.35
C ILE A 31 -24.27 -8.87 -11.60
N LYS A 32 -25.23 -7.94 -11.50
CA LYS A 32 -25.58 -7.08 -12.63
C LYS A 32 -24.43 -6.13 -13.00
N PRO A 33 -24.14 -5.94 -14.30
CA PRO A 33 -24.75 -6.63 -15.45
C PRO A 33 -24.32 -8.10 -15.54
N GLU A 34 -25.28 -9.00 -15.73
CA GLU A 34 -25.05 -10.46 -15.69
C GLU A 34 -23.97 -10.88 -16.69
N GLY A 35 -23.10 -11.79 -16.26
CA GLY A 35 -21.98 -12.31 -17.04
C GLY A 35 -20.79 -11.34 -17.21
N ALA A 36 -20.86 -10.11 -16.67
CA ALA A 36 -19.77 -9.16 -16.83
C ALA A 36 -18.57 -9.44 -15.93
N TYR A 37 -18.80 -9.95 -14.72
CA TYR A 37 -17.75 -10.12 -13.71
C TYR A 37 -17.29 -11.58 -13.62
N ASP A 38 -15.97 -11.79 -13.54
CA ASP A 38 -15.36 -13.12 -13.41
C ASP A 38 -15.05 -13.49 -11.95
N ILE A 39 -14.94 -12.50 -11.06
CA ILE A 39 -14.80 -12.69 -9.62
C ILE A 39 -15.52 -11.58 -8.85
N ALA A 40 -16.06 -11.89 -7.67
CA ALA A 40 -16.69 -10.92 -6.78
C ALA A 40 -16.01 -10.91 -5.41
N PHE A 41 -15.70 -9.73 -4.88
CA PHE A 41 -15.22 -9.51 -3.52
C PHE A 41 -16.30 -8.81 -2.72
N LEU A 42 -16.83 -9.47 -1.70
CA LEU A 42 -17.97 -8.97 -0.94
C LEU A 42 -17.51 -8.58 0.46
N ALA A 43 -17.77 -7.36 0.90
CA ALA A 43 -17.56 -6.98 2.30
C ALA A 43 -18.44 -7.84 3.22
N ARG A 44 -17.80 -8.64 4.08
CA ARG A 44 -18.49 -9.60 4.97
C ARG A 44 -18.18 -9.41 6.43
N SER A 45 -16.98 -8.97 6.77
CA SER A 45 -16.62 -8.64 8.14
C SER A 45 -15.71 -7.42 8.15
N CYS A 46 -15.77 -6.68 9.26
CA CYS A 46 -14.79 -5.66 9.56
C CYS A 46 -14.18 -5.89 10.92
N HIS A 47 -12.90 -5.56 11.03
CA HIS A 47 -12.21 -5.40 12.30
C HIS A 47 -12.20 -3.93 12.69
N GLN A 48 -12.72 -3.59 13.87
CA GLN A 48 -12.74 -2.22 14.38
C GLN A 48 -11.39 -1.89 15.01
N SER A 49 -10.48 -1.29 14.24
CA SER A 49 -9.14 -0.93 14.70
C SER A 49 -9.08 0.42 15.43
N GLY A 50 -10.06 1.30 15.20
CA GLY A 50 -9.91 2.72 15.51
C GLY A 50 -8.95 3.43 14.55
N PRO A 51 -8.61 4.72 14.77
CA PRO A 51 -7.87 5.55 13.83
C PRO A 51 -6.35 5.31 13.88
N VAL A 52 -5.93 4.06 13.65
CA VAL A 52 -4.51 3.65 13.65
C VAL A 52 -3.69 4.27 12.51
N ARG A 53 -4.35 5.01 11.61
CA ARG A 53 -3.75 5.58 10.39
C ARG A 53 -2.99 4.50 9.61
N GLY A 54 -3.63 3.37 9.34
CA GLY A 54 -2.97 2.24 8.65
C GLY A 54 -2.57 2.62 7.23
N HIS A 55 -1.29 2.52 6.84
CA HIS A 55 -0.80 2.97 5.53
C HIS A 55 -0.48 1.84 4.53
N ASP A 56 -0.20 0.63 5.00
CA ASP A 56 0.03 -0.52 4.13
C ASP A 56 -0.47 -1.79 4.83
N LEU A 57 -0.87 -2.78 4.02
CA LEU A 57 -1.36 -4.07 4.48
C LEU A 57 -0.59 -5.19 3.78
N ALA A 58 -0.36 -6.28 4.50
CA ALA A 58 0.15 -7.50 3.90
C ALA A 58 -0.41 -8.74 4.61
N TRP A 59 -0.71 -9.78 3.84
CA TRP A 59 -1.05 -11.09 4.41
C TRP A 59 0.19 -11.98 4.35
N GLY A 60 0.62 -12.51 5.49
CA GLY A 60 1.81 -13.35 5.58
C GLY A 60 1.78 -14.23 6.82
N ASN A 61 2.24 -15.49 6.67
CA ASN A 61 2.27 -16.48 7.75
C ASN A 61 0.95 -16.60 8.52
N GLY A 62 -0.18 -16.63 7.78
CA GLY A 62 -1.52 -16.76 8.35
C GLY A 62 -2.04 -15.54 9.12
N ARG A 63 -1.35 -14.40 9.06
CA ARG A 63 -1.69 -13.17 9.80
C ARG A 63 -1.84 -11.99 8.85
N LEU A 64 -2.75 -11.09 9.19
CA LEU A 64 -2.88 -9.80 8.54
C LEU A 64 -1.99 -8.78 9.25
N TRP A 65 -0.94 -8.36 8.56
CA TRP A 65 -0.01 -7.31 8.98
C TRP A 65 -0.52 -5.94 8.54
N LEU A 66 -0.33 -4.96 9.40
CA LEU A 66 -0.71 -3.57 9.19
C LEU A 66 0.44 -2.65 9.61
N VAL A 67 0.76 -1.67 8.77
CA VAL A 67 1.64 -0.57 9.15
C VAL A 67 0.83 0.43 9.97
N ASN A 68 1.07 0.48 11.28
CA ASN A 68 0.38 1.38 12.20
C ASN A 68 1.18 2.67 12.34
N THR A 69 0.90 3.63 11.47
CA THR A 69 1.62 4.90 11.41
C THR A 69 1.40 5.74 12.65
N LEU A 70 0.20 5.72 13.24
CA LEU A 70 -0.06 6.49 14.47
C LEU A 70 0.82 6.01 15.63
N PHE A 71 1.03 4.69 15.74
CA PHE A 71 1.81 4.05 16.80
C PHE A 71 3.21 3.60 16.36
N ASN A 72 3.70 4.07 15.22
CA ASN A 72 5.09 3.96 14.78
C ASN A 72 5.62 2.53 14.61
N GLY A 73 4.78 1.58 14.20
CA GLY A 73 5.19 0.17 14.19
C GLY A 73 4.36 -0.75 13.30
N LEU A 74 4.87 -1.98 13.15
CA LEU A 74 4.15 -3.08 12.55
C LEU A 74 3.29 -3.77 13.59
N VAL A 75 2.04 -4.01 13.23
CA VAL A 75 1.05 -4.69 14.08
C VAL A 75 0.34 -5.77 13.29
N THR A 76 -0.31 -6.68 13.99
CA THR A 76 -1.23 -7.65 13.41
C THR A 76 -2.67 -7.36 13.83
N VAL A 77 -3.61 -7.74 12.96
CA VAL A 77 -5.05 -7.61 13.20
C VAL A 77 -5.60 -8.99 13.57
N GLU A 78 -5.81 -9.22 14.86
CA GLU A 78 -6.25 -10.53 15.38
C GLU A 78 -7.03 -10.40 16.71
N GLY A 79 -7.96 -11.33 16.91
CA GLY A 79 -8.74 -11.44 18.14
C GLY A 79 -9.63 -10.23 18.43
N ASN A 80 -9.73 -9.87 19.71
CA ASN A 80 -10.62 -8.81 20.23
C ASN A 80 -9.89 -7.47 20.47
N TRP A 81 -8.66 -7.32 19.98
CA TRP A 81 -7.84 -6.13 20.20
C TRP A 81 -7.94 -5.18 19.00
N SER A 82 -7.81 -3.87 19.19
CA SER A 82 -7.68 -2.94 18.07
C SER A 82 -6.55 -3.35 17.11
N PHE A 83 -5.44 -3.81 17.67
CA PHE A 83 -4.28 -4.39 16.99
C PHE A 83 -3.38 -5.06 18.03
N VAL A 84 -2.47 -5.93 17.58
CA VAL A 84 -1.44 -6.57 18.41
C VAL A 84 -0.05 -6.07 17.97
N PRO A 85 0.69 -5.35 18.83
CA PRO A 85 2.06 -4.91 18.55
C PRO A 85 3.00 -6.04 18.15
N GLN A 86 3.82 -5.85 17.11
CA GLN A 86 4.81 -6.85 16.67
C GLN A 86 6.23 -6.31 16.57
N TRP A 87 6.41 -5.08 16.05
CA TRP A 87 7.74 -4.51 15.84
C TRP A 87 7.69 -2.97 15.74
N GLN A 88 8.73 -2.29 16.23
CA GLN A 88 8.97 -0.86 15.99
C GLN A 88 10.41 -0.64 15.51
N PRO A 89 10.70 0.43 14.76
CA PRO A 89 12.08 0.81 14.47
C PRO A 89 12.88 1.00 15.77
N PRO A 90 14.18 0.64 15.81
CA PRO A 90 14.98 0.72 17.04
C PRO A 90 15.11 2.13 17.64
N PHE A 91 14.91 3.17 16.83
CA PHE A 91 14.94 4.57 17.27
C PHE A 91 13.61 5.04 17.92
N ILE A 92 12.55 4.24 17.94
CA ILE A 92 11.29 4.58 18.60
C ILE A 92 11.31 4.08 20.05
N SER A 93 11.12 4.99 21.01
CA SER A 93 11.21 4.67 22.45
C SER A 93 10.08 3.78 22.99
N GLY A 94 8.96 3.64 22.28
CA GLY A 94 7.90 2.72 22.67
C GLY A 94 6.56 2.92 21.94
N TRP A 95 5.57 2.12 22.36
CA TRP A 95 4.23 2.11 21.78
C TRP A 95 3.38 3.26 22.32
N ALA A 96 3.49 4.41 21.68
CA ALA A 96 2.64 5.57 21.94
C ALA A 96 2.14 6.17 20.62
N ALA A 97 0.93 6.73 20.67
CA ALA A 97 0.42 7.53 19.57
C ALA A 97 1.30 8.78 19.38
N GLY A 98 1.54 9.15 18.13
CA GLY A 98 2.27 10.38 17.82
C GLY A 98 2.77 10.49 16.39
N ASP A 99 2.72 9.42 15.58
CA ASP A 99 3.15 9.49 14.18
C ASP A 99 4.52 10.21 14.06
N ARG A 100 5.49 9.65 14.80
CA ARG A 100 6.81 10.21 15.08
C ARG A 100 7.70 10.09 13.86
N CYS A 101 7.78 8.89 13.28
CA CYS A 101 8.57 8.58 12.09
C CYS A 101 7.76 8.47 10.78
N HIS A 102 6.43 8.44 10.91
CA HIS A 102 5.51 8.07 9.84
C HIS A 102 5.91 6.77 9.13
N LEU A 103 5.90 5.66 9.87
CA LEU A 103 6.07 4.35 9.25
C LEU A 103 4.98 4.17 8.18
N ASN A 104 5.37 3.82 6.96
CA ASN A 104 4.54 4.04 5.78
C ASN A 104 4.25 2.75 4.99
N GLY A 105 5.29 2.06 4.51
CA GLY A 105 5.15 0.86 3.70
C GLY A 105 5.76 -0.39 4.35
N LEU A 106 5.33 -1.57 3.90
CA LEU A 106 5.80 -2.88 4.36
C LEU A 106 6.04 -3.84 3.18
N ALA A 107 7.22 -4.45 3.14
CA ALA A 107 7.53 -5.62 2.31
C ALA A 107 7.56 -6.86 3.19
N LEU A 108 6.84 -7.92 2.80
CA LEU A 108 7.12 -9.27 3.29
C LEU A 108 8.30 -9.86 2.52
N LYS A 109 8.94 -10.88 3.11
CA LYS A 109 9.75 -11.85 2.35
C LYS A 109 8.92 -12.43 1.19
N GLU A 110 9.57 -12.83 0.11
CA GLU A 110 8.86 -13.34 -1.07
C GLU A 110 8.05 -14.60 -0.80
N ASP A 111 8.51 -15.44 0.13
CA ASP A 111 7.78 -16.61 0.62
C ASP A 111 6.58 -16.26 1.52
N GLY A 112 6.38 -14.98 1.82
CA GLY A 112 5.32 -14.47 2.69
C GLY A 112 5.50 -14.84 4.16
N SER A 113 6.68 -15.30 4.58
CA SER A 113 6.88 -15.87 5.92
C SER A 113 6.94 -14.81 7.03
N ALA A 114 7.41 -13.60 6.71
CA ALA A 114 7.60 -12.52 7.69
C ALA A 114 7.80 -11.16 6.99
N PRO A 115 7.58 -10.04 7.71
CA PRO A 115 8.10 -8.73 7.34
C PRO A 115 9.62 -8.76 7.07
N ALA A 116 10.03 -8.14 5.97
CA ALA A 116 11.43 -8.04 5.55
C ALA A 116 11.91 -6.59 5.60
N PHE A 117 11.14 -5.66 5.03
CA PHE A 117 11.52 -4.25 4.95
C PHE A 117 10.33 -3.35 5.23
N VAL A 118 10.61 -2.15 5.71
CA VAL A 118 9.63 -1.07 5.87
C VAL A 118 10.20 0.25 5.41
N THR A 119 9.32 1.19 5.06
CA THR A 119 9.72 2.58 4.82
C THR A 119 9.17 3.50 5.90
N ALA A 120 9.92 4.54 6.23
CA ALA A 120 9.48 5.63 7.11
C ALA A 120 9.81 6.98 6.46
N LEU A 121 9.12 8.06 6.81
CA LEU A 121 9.45 9.41 6.32
C LEU A 121 10.51 10.13 7.16
N GLY A 122 10.90 9.58 8.31
CA GLY A 122 11.94 10.16 9.15
C GLY A 122 12.48 9.20 10.21
N GLU A 123 13.78 9.23 10.44
CA GLU A 123 14.43 8.60 11.60
C GLU A 123 14.28 9.50 12.84
N THR A 124 13.07 9.56 13.40
CA THR A 124 12.75 10.44 14.53
C THR A 124 11.78 9.79 15.52
N ASP A 125 11.94 10.18 16.79
CA ASP A 125 11.07 9.80 17.91
C ASP A 125 10.34 11.01 18.51
N THR A 126 10.21 12.08 17.74
CA THR A 126 9.41 13.27 18.10
C THR A 126 8.08 13.23 17.39
N GLU A 127 6.99 13.56 18.08
CA GLU A 127 5.65 13.64 17.49
C GLU A 127 5.67 14.50 16.22
N HIS A 128 5.25 13.90 15.10
CA HIS A 128 5.27 14.54 13.76
C HIS A 128 6.63 15.06 13.29
N GLY A 129 7.76 14.61 13.88
CA GLY A 129 9.09 15.11 13.57
C GLY A 129 9.54 14.89 12.13
N TRP A 130 8.97 13.88 11.45
CA TRP A 130 9.24 13.58 10.04
C TRP A 130 8.87 14.72 9.08
N ARG A 131 7.99 15.65 9.48
CA ARG A 131 7.46 16.70 8.60
C ARG A 131 8.50 17.70 8.13
N GLU A 132 9.45 18.05 9.00
CA GLU A 132 10.45 19.08 8.74
C GLU A 132 11.34 18.71 7.55
N ASN A 133 11.80 17.45 7.51
CA ASN A 133 12.69 16.95 6.46
C ASN A 133 11.99 15.96 5.51
N LYS A 134 10.66 16.03 5.32
CA LYS A 134 9.92 15.02 4.53
C LYS A 134 10.40 14.85 3.08
N ALA A 135 11.10 15.84 2.53
CA ALA A 135 11.66 15.80 1.19
C ALA A 135 12.90 14.90 1.06
N ASN A 136 13.68 14.71 2.14
CA ASN A 136 14.95 13.95 2.13
C ASN A 136 15.17 13.08 3.38
N GLY A 137 14.22 13.05 4.31
CA GLY A 137 14.35 12.38 5.60
C GLY A 137 13.90 10.93 5.59
N GLY A 138 13.31 10.47 4.48
CA GLY A 138 12.78 9.14 4.36
C GLY A 138 13.87 8.08 4.32
N CYS A 139 13.52 6.90 4.81
CA CYS A 139 14.43 5.77 4.90
C CYS A 139 13.74 4.44 4.64
N LEU A 140 14.56 3.45 4.29
CA LEU A 140 14.22 2.04 4.14
C LEU A 140 14.94 1.27 5.25
N ILE A 141 14.19 0.46 6.00
CA ILE A 141 14.67 -0.24 7.20
C ILE A 141 14.48 -1.73 6.98
N HIS A 142 15.52 -2.51 7.25
CA HIS A 142 15.45 -3.97 7.31
C HIS A 142 14.86 -4.39 8.67
N VAL A 143 13.71 -5.06 8.64
CA VAL A 143 12.92 -5.36 9.85
C VAL A 143 13.64 -6.32 10.80
N PRO A 144 14.23 -7.46 10.34
CA PRO A 144 14.91 -8.39 11.25
C PRO A 144 16.09 -7.80 12.03
N SER A 145 16.92 -6.97 11.40
CA SER A 145 18.08 -6.35 12.09
C SER A 145 17.77 -4.99 12.70
N GLY A 146 16.72 -4.31 12.25
CA GLY A 146 16.43 -2.91 12.60
C GLY A 146 17.36 -1.90 11.92
N GLU A 147 18.22 -2.35 11.02
CA GLU A 147 19.18 -1.50 10.32
C GLU A 147 18.51 -0.65 9.24
N VAL A 148 18.93 0.61 9.14
CA VAL A 148 18.53 1.51 8.06
C VAL A 148 19.44 1.28 6.86
N VAL A 149 18.88 0.68 5.82
CA VAL A 149 19.58 0.25 4.59
C VAL A 149 19.79 1.42 3.63
N LEU A 150 18.79 2.30 3.49
CA LEU A 150 18.85 3.46 2.60
C LEU A 150 18.21 4.66 3.28
N ARG A 151 18.84 5.83 3.14
CA ARG A 151 18.40 7.15 3.62
C ARG A 151 18.26 8.11 2.45
N GLY A 152 17.72 9.30 2.69
CA GLY A 152 17.65 10.34 1.67
C GLY A 152 16.42 10.23 0.77
N LEU A 153 15.51 9.29 1.05
CA LEU A 153 14.31 9.09 0.24
C LEU A 153 13.30 10.21 0.48
N SER A 154 12.53 10.55 -0.54
CA SER A 154 11.49 11.56 -0.50
C SER A 154 10.12 10.89 -0.35
N MET A 155 9.56 10.96 0.86
CA MET A 155 8.29 10.32 1.18
C MET A 155 8.16 8.86 0.68
N PRO A 156 9.04 7.92 1.09
CA PRO A 156 9.08 6.58 0.48
C PRO A 156 7.85 5.71 0.81
N HIS A 157 7.30 5.05 -0.21
CA HIS A 157 6.12 4.18 -0.09
C HIS A 157 6.38 2.75 -0.61
N SER A 158 5.49 1.84 -0.18
CA SER A 158 5.25 0.52 -0.79
C SER A 158 6.53 -0.25 -1.17
N PRO A 159 7.46 -0.52 -0.22
CA PRO A 159 8.57 -1.41 -0.50
C PRO A 159 8.01 -2.81 -0.82
N ARG A 160 8.61 -3.50 -1.78
CA ARG A 160 8.19 -4.84 -2.20
C ARG A 160 9.40 -5.66 -2.63
N LEU A 161 9.40 -6.95 -2.30
CA LEU A 161 10.32 -7.91 -2.89
C LEU A 161 9.63 -8.60 -4.07
N TYR A 162 10.33 -8.69 -5.19
CA TYR A 162 9.87 -9.40 -6.38
C TYR A 162 11.06 -9.92 -7.19
N GLN A 163 11.10 -11.23 -7.46
CA GLN A 163 12.18 -11.91 -8.20
C GLN A 163 13.57 -11.64 -7.60
N ASP A 164 13.69 -11.81 -6.28
CA ASP A 164 14.89 -11.59 -5.46
C ASP A 164 15.41 -10.13 -5.49
N GLN A 165 14.60 -9.18 -5.95
CA GLN A 165 14.94 -7.75 -6.01
C GLN A 165 14.06 -6.94 -5.06
N LEU A 166 14.65 -5.93 -4.43
CA LEU A 166 13.92 -4.98 -3.59
C LEU A 166 13.58 -3.72 -4.39
N TYR A 167 12.29 -3.43 -4.44
CA TYR A 167 11.75 -2.24 -5.07
C TYR A 167 11.14 -1.30 -4.04
N VAL A 168 11.29 0.00 -4.23
CA VAL A 168 10.75 1.04 -3.36
C VAL A 168 10.23 2.18 -4.22
N LEU A 169 9.11 2.79 -3.81
CA LEU A 169 8.62 4.03 -4.40
C LEU A 169 9.25 5.22 -3.69
N ASP A 170 9.99 6.05 -4.42
CA ASP A 170 10.49 7.33 -3.96
C ASP A 170 9.52 8.43 -4.42
N SER A 171 8.43 8.56 -3.66
CA SER A 171 7.21 9.22 -4.13
C SER A 171 7.33 10.71 -4.31
N GLY A 172 8.15 11.38 -3.50
CA GLY A 172 8.45 12.79 -3.66
C GLY A 172 9.31 13.10 -4.90
N HIS A 173 9.92 12.09 -5.53
CA HIS A 173 10.57 12.19 -6.84
C HIS A 173 9.72 11.59 -7.99
N GLY A 174 8.60 10.93 -7.65
CA GLY A 174 7.78 10.19 -8.61
C GLY A 174 8.55 9.04 -9.25
N ALA A 175 9.34 8.30 -8.48
CA ALA A 175 10.26 7.29 -9.02
C ALA A 175 10.00 5.89 -8.45
N LEU A 176 10.14 4.89 -9.31
CA LEU A 176 10.31 3.49 -8.91
C LEU A 176 11.81 3.19 -8.83
N LEU A 177 12.29 2.80 -7.67
CA LEU A 177 13.69 2.45 -7.43
C LEU A 177 13.85 0.93 -7.31
N ARG A 178 15.00 0.43 -7.74
CA ARG A 178 15.53 -0.89 -7.37
C ARG A 178 16.72 -0.67 -6.44
N VAL A 179 16.72 -1.36 -5.29
CA VAL A 179 17.68 -1.17 -4.21
C VAL A 179 18.42 -2.48 -3.95
N ASP A 180 19.74 -2.45 -3.83
CA ASP A 180 20.51 -3.55 -3.27
C ASP A 180 20.36 -3.53 -1.74
N PRO A 181 19.73 -4.56 -1.13
CA PRO A 181 19.48 -4.57 0.30
C PRO A 181 20.75 -4.67 1.16
N LYS A 182 21.91 -5.04 0.58
CA LYS A 182 23.17 -5.16 1.32
C LYS A 182 23.95 -3.86 1.37
N SER A 183 24.06 -3.17 0.24
CA SER A 183 24.86 -1.96 0.11
C SER A 183 24.04 -0.68 0.28
N GLY A 184 22.72 -0.74 0.08
CA GLY A 184 21.86 0.44 -0.02
C GLY A 184 22.00 1.18 -1.36
N GLU A 185 22.88 0.74 -2.26
CA GLU A 185 22.97 1.29 -3.61
C GLU A 185 21.64 1.05 -4.34
N HIS A 186 21.26 2.02 -5.17
CA HIS A 186 20.00 1.97 -5.88
C HIS A 186 20.11 2.61 -7.25
N ASN A 187 19.21 2.18 -8.13
CA ASN A 187 19.03 2.79 -9.43
C ASN A 187 17.54 3.10 -9.65
N THR A 188 17.26 4.18 -10.36
CA THR A 188 15.91 4.45 -10.83
C THR A 188 15.56 3.48 -11.95
N VAL A 189 14.43 2.79 -11.80
CA VAL A 189 13.85 1.93 -12.85
C VAL A 189 13.01 2.78 -13.79
N ALA A 190 12.17 3.66 -13.25
CA ALA A 190 11.34 4.56 -14.03
C ALA A 190 11.01 5.84 -13.24
N HIS A 191 10.91 6.96 -13.96
CA HIS A 191 10.24 8.17 -13.48
C HIS A 191 8.81 8.20 -14.00
N LEU A 192 7.87 8.54 -13.13
CA LEU A 192 6.44 8.44 -13.36
C LEU A 192 5.77 9.80 -13.18
N PRO A 193 4.74 10.13 -13.98
CA PRO A 193 4.10 11.45 -13.97
C PRO A 193 3.05 11.54 -12.85
N GLY A 194 3.45 11.32 -11.61
CA GLY A 194 2.56 11.37 -10.44
C GLY A 194 3.26 10.99 -9.15
N PHE A 195 2.67 11.38 -8.02
CA PHE A 195 3.12 10.94 -6.72
C PHE A 195 2.82 9.45 -6.56
N THR A 196 3.86 8.63 -6.47
CA THR A 196 3.73 7.17 -6.57
C THR A 196 3.24 6.57 -5.25
N ARG A 197 2.17 5.77 -5.29
CA ARG A 197 1.61 5.06 -4.13
C ARG A 197 0.98 3.74 -4.56
N GLY A 198 1.23 2.69 -3.79
CA GLY A 198 0.78 1.35 -4.17
C GLY A 198 1.68 0.75 -5.24
N LEU A 199 2.16 -0.45 -4.96
CA LEU A 199 3.06 -1.21 -5.82
C LEU A 199 2.73 -2.68 -5.71
N ASP A 200 2.54 -3.32 -6.86
CA ASP A 200 2.45 -4.77 -6.98
C ASP A 200 3.01 -5.20 -8.35
N PHE A 201 3.25 -6.50 -8.51
CA PHE A 201 3.97 -7.04 -9.65
C PHE A 201 3.23 -8.20 -10.28
N PHE A 202 3.40 -8.34 -11.60
CA PHE A 202 2.98 -9.53 -12.31
C PHE A 202 3.76 -9.68 -13.62
N ALA A 203 4.23 -10.90 -13.88
CA ALA A 203 4.89 -11.28 -15.14
C ALA A 203 6.00 -10.32 -15.62
N GLY A 204 6.86 -9.84 -14.73
CA GLY A 204 7.96 -8.92 -15.08
C GLY A 204 7.55 -7.46 -15.23
N TYR A 205 6.32 -7.11 -14.87
CA TYR A 205 5.81 -5.75 -14.83
C TYR A 205 5.56 -5.27 -13.40
N ALA A 206 5.85 -4.00 -13.14
CA ALA A 206 5.43 -3.28 -11.96
C ALA A 206 4.17 -2.46 -12.27
N PHE A 207 3.19 -2.54 -11.38
CA PHE A 207 1.96 -1.76 -11.42
C PHE A 207 2.03 -0.72 -10.31
N VAL A 208 2.07 0.55 -10.71
CA VAL A 208 2.33 1.67 -9.78
C VAL A 208 1.14 2.63 -9.79
N GLY A 209 0.53 2.83 -8.62
CA GLY A 209 -0.51 3.85 -8.48
C GLY A 209 0.10 5.25 -8.49
N LEU A 210 -0.58 6.17 -9.18
CA LEU A 210 -0.18 7.57 -9.31
C LEU A 210 -1.24 8.46 -8.70
N SER A 211 -0.81 9.48 -7.98
CA SER A 211 -1.66 10.51 -7.39
C SER A 211 -1.27 11.88 -7.91
N GLN A 212 -2.23 12.78 -7.98
CA GLN A 212 -1.95 14.21 -8.01
C GLN A 212 -1.45 14.64 -6.63
N ILE A 213 -0.64 15.69 -6.57
CA ILE A 213 -0.33 16.36 -5.29
C ILE A 213 -1.16 17.63 -5.25
N ARG A 214 -1.75 17.95 -4.10
CA ARG A 214 -2.31 19.29 -3.85
C ARG A 214 -1.28 20.09 -3.07
N GLU A 215 -1.11 21.38 -3.38
CA GLU A 215 -0.32 22.30 -2.55
C GLU A 215 -1.00 22.48 -1.18
N THR A 216 -0.75 21.53 -0.29
CA THR A 216 -1.17 21.52 1.10
C THR A 216 0.05 21.29 1.97
N ALA A 217 -0.05 21.54 3.27
CA ALA A 217 1.06 21.42 4.22
C ALA A 217 1.81 20.07 4.15
N VAL A 218 1.14 18.99 3.71
CA VAL A 218 1.76 17.66 3.57
C VAL A 218 2.68 17.58 2.34
N PHE A 219 2.29 18.11 1.18
CA PHE A 219 3.04 17.96 -0.08
C PHE A 219 3.88 19.18 -0.48
N GLY A 220 3.76 20.31 0.22
CA GLY A 220 4.59 21.49 -0.06
C GLY A 220 6.07 21.20 0.15
N GLY A 221 6.92 21.64 -0.79
CA GLY A 221 8.38 21.50 -0.72
C GLY A 221 8.95 20.17 -1.22
N LEU A 222 8.17 19.36 -1.93
CA LEU A 222 8.65 18.11 -2.55
C LEU A 222 9.25 18.37 -3.94
N PRO A 223 10.30 17.61 -4.35
CA PRO A 223 10.92 17.74 -5.67
C PRO A 223 9.94 17.61 -6.84
N ILE A 224 8.99 16.66 -6.74
CA ILE A 224 7.95 16.46 -7.75
C ILE A 224 7.02 17.68 -7.94
N GLY A 225 6.99 18.61 -6.98
CA GLY A 225 6.24 19.86 -7.07
C GLY A 225 6.66 20.76 -8.23
N GLU A 226 7.91 20.69 -8.68
CA GLU A 226 8.41 21.45 -9.84
C GLU A 226 7.69 21.06 -11.14
N ARG A 227 7.13 19.84 -11.19
CA ARG A 227 6.39 19.30 -12.34
C ARG A 227 4.89 19.15 -12.04
N HIS A 228 4.35 19.96 -11.13
CA HIS A 228 2.97 19.85 -10.63
C HIS A 228 1.92 19.72 -11.75
N GLN A 229 2.06 20.49 -12.84
CA GLN A 229 1.10 20.47 -13.96
C GLN A 229 1.10 19.17 -14.77
N GLU A 230 2.16 18.36 -14.65
CA GLU A 230 2.29 17.08 -15.34
C GLU A 230 1.72 15.92 -14.54
N LEU A 231 1.42 16.12 -13.25
CA LEU A 231 1.02 15.05 -12.34
C LEU A 231 -0.41 14.61 -12.60
N LYS A 232 -0.59 13.31 -12.80
CA LYS A 232 -1.89 12.70 -13.07
C LYS A 232 -2.19 11.59 -12.08
N CYS A 233 -3.48 11.43 -11.78
CA CYS A 233 -3.95 10.32 -10.97
C CYS A 233 -4.31 9.14 -11.87
N GLY A 234 -3.80 7.95 -11.53
CA GLY A 234 -3.96 6.78 -12.39
C GLY A 234 -3.12 5.58 -11.99
N LEU A 235 -2.83 4.73 -12.97
CA LEU A 235 -2.01 3.54 -12.85
C LEU A 235 -0.99 3.52 -13.98
N ALA A 236 0.28 3.30 -13.63
CA ALA A 236 1.35 3.03 -14.58
C ALA A 236 1.73 1.56 -14.59
N VAL A 237 2.06 1.04 -15.76
CA VAL A 237 2.59 -0.30 -15.98
C VAL A 237 4.01 -0.16 -16.50
N VAL A 238 4.99 -0.58 -15.70
CA VAL A 238 6.42 -0.43 -15.97
C VAL A 238 7.02 -1.79 -16.25
N ASN A 239 7.71 -1.92 -17.38
CA ASN A 239 8.46 -3.11 -17.75
C ASN A 239 9.78 -3.15 -16.97
N LEU A 240 9.97 -4.17 -16.13
CA LEU A 240 11.14 -4.23 -15.24
C LEU A 240 12.45 -4.55 -15.97
N SER A 241 12.38 -5.09 -17.19
CA SER A 241 13.58 -5.47 -17.93
C SER A 241 14.37 -4.26 -18.47
N ASN A 242 13.67 -3.18 -18.80
CA ASN A 242 14.22 -2.01 -19.47
C ASN A 242 13.77 -0.66 -18.87
N GLY A 243 12.84 -0.68 -17.91
CA GLY A 243 12.29 0.53 -17.28
C GLY A 243 11.26 1.29 -18.11
N SER A 244 10.81 0.77 -19.26
CA SER A 244 9.82 1.45 -20.10
C SER A 244 8.44 1.46 -19.45
N ILE A 245 7.70 2.54 -19.67
CA ILE A 245 6.30 2.65 -19.28
C ILE A 245 5.46 2.08 -20.44
N ASP A 246 5.05 0.82 -20.32
CA ASP A 246 4.33 0.10 -21.37
C ASP A 246 2.80 0.35 -21.31
N GLY A 247 2.31 0.94 -20.22
CA GLY A 247 0.89 1.28 -20.06
C GLY A 247 0.64 2.41 -19.07
N LEU A 248 -0.36 3.24 -19.38
CA LEU A 248 -0.82 4.35 -18.55
C LEU A 248 -2.35 4.40 -18.58
N LEU A 249 -2.97 4.33 -17.41
CA LEU A 249 -4.42 4.44 -17.24
C LEU A 249 -4.72 5.64 -16.36
N TRP A 250 -5.57 6.56 -16.83
CA TRP A 250 -5.89 7.80 -16.12
C TRP A 250 -7.30 7.81 -15.58
N PHE A 251 -7.48 8.28 -14.36
CA PHE A 251 -8.80 8.66 -13.87
C PHE A 251 -9.16 10.03 -14.46
N GLN A 252 -10.25 10.09 -15.22
CA GLN A 252 -10.69 11.33 -15.87
C GLN A 252 -11.43 12.28 -14.91
N SER A 253 -12.03 11.75 -13.84
CA SER A 253 -12.76 12.54 -12.85
C SER A 253 -12.89 11.79 -11.52
N GLY A 254 -13.21 12.52 -10.45
CA GLY A 254 -13.63 11.98 -9.15
C GLY A 254 -12.54 11.36 -8.27
N ILE A 255 -11.35 11.07 -8.81
CA ILE A 255 -10.25 10.42 -8.09
C ILE A 255 -8.95 11.17 -8.36
N GLU A 256 -8.35 11.70 -7.29
CA GLU A 256 -7.08 12.44 -7.36
C GLU A 256 -5.94 11.73 -6.62
N GLU A 257 -6.25 10.75 -5.77
CA GLU A 257 -5.26 9.99 -5.02
C GLU A 257 -5.50 8.49 -5.15
N THR A 258 -4.42 7.76 -5.41
CA THR A 258 -4.33 6.31 -5.25
C THR A 258 -3.55 6.00 -3.97
N PHE A 259 -3.98 4.97 -3.24
CA PHE A 259 -3.35 4.59 -1.97
C PHE A 259 -2.68 3.23 -2.01
N ALA A 260 -3.22 2.29 -2.80
CA ALA A 260 -2.70 0.95 -2.91
C ALA A 260 -3.07 0.36 -4.28
N VAL A 261 -2.26 -0.60 -4.72
CA VAL A 261 -2.46 -1.39 -5.93
C VAL A 261 -2.28 -2.86 -5.54
N ALA A 262 -3.17 -3.71 -6.05
CA ALA A 262 -3.03 -5.16 -5.95
C ALA A 262 -3.43 -5.77 -7.29
N VAL A 263 -2.54 -6.59 -7.86
CA VAL A 263 -2.80 -7.35 -9.07
C VAL A 263 -3.50 -8.65 -8.70
N LEU A 264 -4.51 -9.03 -9.48
CA LEU A 264 -5.27 -10.27 -9.33
C LEU A 264 -5.00 -11.19 -10.53
N PRO A 265 -3.96 -12.04 -10.49
CA PRO A 265 -3.64 -12.94 -11.59
C PRO A 265 -4.81 -13.86 -11.96
N GLY A 266 -5.09 -13.98 -13.25
CA GLY A 266 -6.15 -14.85 -13.78
C GLY A 266 -7.56 -14.24 -13.72
N TRP A 267 -7.70 -12.98 -13.28
CA TRP A 267 -8.96 -12.26 -13.22
C TRP A 267 -8.87 -10.95 -14.02
N HIS A 268 -9.94 -10.63 -14.74
CA HIS A 268 -9.98 -9.52 -15.68
C HIS A 268 -11.01 -8.45 -15.27
N ASN A 269 -12.14 -8.85 -14.69
CA ASN A 269 -13.20 -7.91 -14.33
C ASN A 269 -13.80 -8.21 -12.96
N PRO A 270 -13.13 -7.78 -11.88
CA PRO A 270 -13.60 -8.00 -10.52
C PRO A 270 -14.77 -7.07 -10.16
N ALA A 271 -15.79 -7.61 -9.51
CA ALA A 271 -16.77 -6.83 -8.76
C ALA A 271 -16.30 -6.64 -7.31
N VAL A 272 -16.40 -5.42 -6.77
CA VAL A 272 -16.18 -5.13 -5.35
C VAL A 272 -17.47 -4.55 -4.79
N ILE A 273 -18.06 -5.22 -3.79
CA ILE A 273 -19.41 -4.88 -3.30
C ILE A 273 -19.40 -4.63 -1.79
N GLY A 274 -20.03 -3.53 -1.41
CA GLY A 274 -20.23 -3.10 -0.02
C GLY A 274 -19.14 -2.14 0.48
N PRO A 275 -19.19 -1.76 1.77
CA PRO A 275 -19.97 -2.42 2.81
C PRO A 275 -21.45 -2.05 2.84
N ASP A 276 -21.87 -0.96 2.20
CA ASP A 276 -23.25 -0.48 2.21
C ASP A 276 -23.83 -0.46 0.80
N THR A 277 -24.58 -1.50 0.46
CA THR A 277 -25.19 -1.64 -0.87
C THR A 277 -26.23 -0.55 -1.16
N SER A 278 -26.80 0.09 -0.14
CA SER A 278 -27.75 1.19 -0.34
C SER A 278 -27.04 2.47 -0.80
N THR A 279 -25.95 2.83 -0.13
CA THR A 279 -25.12 3.99 -0.50
C THR A 279 -24.38 3.74 -1.82
N ASP A 280 -23.89 2.52 -2.05
CA ASP A 280 -23.13 2.16 -3.26
C ASP A 280 -24.03 1.92 -4.48
N ALA A 281 -25.37 2.02 -4.33
CA ALA A 281 -26.36 1.67 -5.33
C ALA A 281 -26.12 0.29 -6.00
N SER A 282 -25.54 -0.64 -5.25
CA SER A 282 -25.18 -1.98 -5.72
C SER A 282 -26.25 -3.00 -5.37
N GLN A 283 -26.29 -4.09 -6.15
CA GLN A 283 -27.20 -5.20 -5.89
C GLN A 283 -26.92 -5.81 -4.50
N THR A 284 -27.97 -5.98 -3.69
CA THR A 284 -27.86 -6.73 -2.44
C THR A 284 -27.62 -8.21 -2.74
N ILE A 285 -26.58 -8.78 -2.13
CA ILE A 285 -26.16 -10.17 -2.33
C ILE A 285 -26.13 -10.90 -0.98
N TRP A 286 -26.95 -11.94 -0.85
CA TRP A 286 -26.95 -12.87 0.28
C TRP A 286 -26.10 -14.10 -0.06
N LEU A 287 -25.18 -14.48 0.83
CA LEU A 287 -24.50 -15.78 0.78
C LEU A 287 -25.01 -16.62 1.95
N VAL A 288 -25.56 -17.79 1.65
CA VAL A 288 -26.12 -18.72 2.64
C VAL A 288 -25.41 -20.06 2.46
N PRO A 289 -24.91 -20.71 3.54
CA PRO A 289 -24.34 -22.05 3.45
C PRO A 289 -25.37 -23.04 2.88
N GLN A 290 -24.92 -23.94 2.01
CA GLN A 290 -25.74 -25.09 1.62
C GLN A 290 -25.87 -26.03 2.84
N MET A 291 -27.10 -26.37 3.20
CA MET A 291 -27.42 -27.33 4.27
C MET A 291 -27.30 -28.77 3.77
#